data_AF-A0A318HND5-F1
#
_entry.id   AF-A0A318HND5-F1
#
_cell.length_a   1.000
_cell.length_b   1.000
_cell.length_c   1.000
_cell.angle_alpha   90.00
_cell.angle_beta   90.00
_cell.angle_gamma   90.00
#
_symmetry.space_group_name_H-M   'P 1'
#
loop_
_entity.id
_entity.type
_entity.pdbx_description
1 polymer ?
#
loop_
_entity_poly.entity_id
_entity_poly.type
_entity_poly.pdbx_seq_one_letter_code
_entity_poly.pdbx_strand_id
1 'polypeptide(L)'
;MIKKLLAAVVAARGGPLGMVAAGAFGVLAAATIALPSAAAEPECTAAGLSSTLGPVASATGDYLTSHPDLNQVLTTAGGLPQDEAEKSIKVFFATHPQMWIDLRAIGRPLADLRAACPAQAAGPSPDIGKLYDAMAK
;
A
#
# COMPACT_ATOMS: atom_id res chain seq x y z
N MET A 1 13.98 3.80 -40.26
CA MET A 1 13.01 3.57 -41.37
C MET A 1 12.86 2.06 -41.48
N ILE A 2 11.76 1.34 -41.21
CA ILE A 2 10.30 1.53 -41.31
C ILE A 2 9.72 0.34 -40.48
N LYS A 3 8.99 0.57 -39.37
CA LYS A 3 7.53 0.28 -39.22
C LYS A 3 7.11 -1.03 -39.94
N LYS A 4 6.63 -2.10 -39.31
CA LYS A 4 5.38 -2.18 -38.53
C LYS A 4 4.99 -3.68 -38.40
N LEU A 5 4.32 -4.04 -37.30
CA LEU A 5 3.50 -5.24 -37.08
C LEU A 5 4.27 -6.59 -37.09
N LEU A 6 4.17 -7.43 -36.05
CA LEU A 6 2.95 -8.11 -35.66
C LEU A 6 2.95 -8.47 -34.17
N ALA A 7 1.84 -8.15 -33.53
CA ALA A 7 1.48 -8.63 -32.21
C ALA A 7 1.27 -10.15 -32.22
N ALA A 8 1.81 -10.86 -31.24
CA ALA A 8 1.23 -12.08 -30.70
C ALA A 8 2.01 -12.52 -29.46
N VAL A 9 1.38 -12.48 -28.29
CA VAL A 9 1.42 -13.60 -27.35
C VAL A 9 0.14 -13.49 -26.50
N VAL A 10 -0.98 -13.84 -27.12
CA VAL A 10 -2.02 -14.55 -26.38
C VAL A 10 -1.54 -15.99 -26.36
N ALA A 11 -0.80 -16.34 -25.29
CA ALA A 11 -0.50 -17.72 -24.96
C ALA A 11 -1.74 -18.35 -24.32
N ALA A 12 -2.81 -18.51 -25.10
CA ALA A 12 -3.93 -19.39 -24.76
C ALA A 12 -3.66 -20.75 -25.42
N ARG A 13 -3.36 -21.71 -24.58
CA ARG A 13 -2.91 -23.07 -24.93
C ARG A 13 -4.16 -23.93 -25.08
N GLY A 14 -4.48 -24.36 -26.31
CA GLY A 14 -5.46 -25.43 -26.56
C GLY A 14 -6.25 -25.31 -27.86
N GLY A 15 -5.81 -26.03 -28.91
CA GLY A 15 -6.66 -26.68 -29.95
C GLY A 15 -7.40 -25.82 -31.00
N PRO A 16 -7.34 -26.15 -32.30
CA PRO A 16 -8.12 -25.47 -33.34
C PRO A 16 -9.45 -26.20 -33.61
N LEU A 17 -10.59 -25.54 -33.41
CA LEU A 17 -11.84 -25.71 -34.18
C LEU A 17 -12.88 -24.68 -33.71
N GLY A 18 -13.55 -23.99 -34.65
CA GLY A 18 -14.92 -23.47 -34.41
C GLY A 18 -15.11 -21.94 -34.28
N MET A 19 -15.23 -21.28 -35.42
CA MET A 19 -16.27 -20.30 -35.82
C MET A 19 -17.09 -19.52 -34.74
N VAL A 20 -16.91 -18.19 -34.77
CA VAL A 20 -17.85 -17.07 -34.56
C VAL A 20 -19.22 -17.34 -33.90
N ALA A 21 -19.49 -16.64 -32.79
CA ALA A 21 -20.82 -16.11 -32.49
C ALA A 21 -20.69 -14.73 -31.81
N ALA A 22 -21.14 -13.70 -32.51
CA ALA A 22 -21.37 -12.38 -31.95
C ALA A 22 -22.49 -12.45 -30.90
N GLY A 23 -22.20 -12.02 -29.68
CA GLY A 23 -23.18 -11.81 -28.62
C GLY A 23 -22.90 -10.47 -27.96
N ALA A 24 -23.64 -9.45 -28.38
CA ALA A 24 -23.62 -8.13 -27.79
C ALA A 24 -24.16 -8.18 -26.35
N PHE A 25 -23.28 -8.07 -25.37
CA PHE A 25 -23.60 -7.52 -24.06
C PHE A 25 -22.52 -6.48 -23.75
N GLY A 26 -22.84 -5.22 -24.06
CA GLY A 26 -22.09 -4.08 -23.56
C GLY A 26 -22.46 -3.84 -22.11
N VAL A 27 -21.52 -4.07 -21.20
CA VAL A 27 -21.23 -3.19 -20.06
C VAL A 27 -19.72 -3.21 -19.89
N LEU A 28 -19.14 -2.02 -19.83
CA LEU A 28 -17.72 -1.73 -19.68
C LEU A 28 -17.18 -2.42 -18.41
N ALA A 29 -16.69 -3.65 -18.55
CA ALA A 29 -15.72 -4.17 -17.60
C ALA A 29 -14.41 -3.46 -17.93
N ALA A 30 -14.12 -2.37 -17.21
CA ALA A 30 -12.79 -1.85 -17.10
C ALA A 30 -11.90 -2.98 -16.58
N ALA A 31 -11.34 -3.77 -17.49
CA ALA A 31 -10.26 -4.67 -17.20
C ALA A 31 -9.08 -3.78 -16.83
N THR A 32 -8.98 -3.44 -15.55
CA THR A 32 -7.73 -3.00 -14.95
C THR A 32 -6.81 -4.20 -15.04
N ILE A 33 -6.12 -4.28 -16.17
CA ILE A 33 -4.95 -5.14 -16.31
C ILE A 33 -4.00 -4.62 -15.24
N ALA A 34 -3.93 -5.30 -14.09
CA ALA A 34 -2.85 -5.12 -13.14
C ALA A 34 -1.60 -5.65 -13.85
N LEU A 35 -1.02 -4.79 -14.70
CA LEU A 35 0.32 -5.00 -15.20
C LEU A 35 1.21 -5.10 -13.96
N PRO A 36 2.18 -6.04 -13.92
CA PRO A 36 3.21 -6.00 -12.91
C PRO A 36 3.77 -4.58 -12.94
N SER A 37 3.77 -3.91 -11.79
CA SER A 37 4.35 -2.59 -11.65
C SER A 37 5.84 -2.71 -11.97
N ALA A 38 6.19 -2.59 -13.26
CA ALA A 38 7.50 -2.11 -13.66
C ALA A 38 7.63 -0.81 -12.89
N ALA A 39 8.53 -0.79 -11.89
CA ALA A 39 8.62 0.25 -10.88
C ALA A 39 8.39 1.61 -11.55
N ALA A 40 7.16 2.12 -11.44
CA ALA A 40 6.85 3.45 -11.91
C ALA A 40 7.77 4.35 -11.10
N GLU A 41 8.38 5.34 -11.75
CA GLU A 41 9.15 6.33 -11.01
C GLU A 41 8.32 6.80 -9.81
N PRO A 42 8.94 6.99 -8.64
CA PRO A 42 8.22 7.25 -7.42
C PRO A 42 7.31 8.48 -7.64
N GLU A 43 6.01 8.22 -7.69
CA GLU A 43 4.99 9.24 -7.90
C GLU A 43 4.96 10.12 -6.66
N CYS A 44 5.73 11.21 -6.68
CA CYS A 44 5.82 12.19 -5.60
C CYS A 44 4.55 13.05 -5.50
N THR A 45 3.39 12.39 -5.39
CA THR A 45 2.05 12.93 -5.40
C THR A 45 1.24 12.36 -4.23
N ALA A 46 0.13 13.03 -3.86
CA ALA A 46 -0.78 12.51 -2.84
C ALA A 46 -1.37 11.12 -3.22
N ALA A 47 -1.59 10.89 -4.51
CA ALA A 47 -2.06 9.60 -5.02
C ALA A 47 -0.99 8.51 -4.84
N GLY A 48 0.26 8.76 -5.25
CA GLY A 48 1.37 7.82 -5.09
C GLY A 48 1.63 7.45 -3.62
N LEU A 49 1.57 8.45 -2.74
CA LEU A 49 1.65 8.23 -1.30
C LEU A 49 0.50 7.36 -0.79
N SER A 50 -0.74 7.64 -1.20
CA SER A 50 -1.92 6.87 -0.78
C SER A 50 -1.88 5.42 -1.27
N SER A 51 -1.44 5.20 -2.51
CA SER A 51 -1.22 3.87 -3.08
C SER A 51 -0.13 3.08 -2.36
N THR A 52 0.83 3.76 -1.74
CA THR A 52 1.87 3.12 -0.90
C THR A 52 1.39 2.88 0.53
N LEU A 53 0.67 3.84 1.11
CA LEU A 53 0.13 3.77 2.48
C LEU A 53 -0.91 2.65 2.63
N GLY A 54 -1.81 2.47 1.67
CA GLY A 54 -2.91 1.50 1.78
C GLY A 54 -2.45 0.07 2.10
N PRO A 55 -1.57 -0.53 1.27
CA PRO A 55 -1.04 -1.86 1.52
C PRO A 55 -0.25 -1.98 2.83
N VAL A 56 0.54 -0.96 3.17
CA VAL A 56 1.31 -0.92 4.43
C VAL A 56 0.39 -0.88 5.64
N ALA A 57 -0.68 -0.09 5.59
CA ALA A 57 -1.69 -0.02 6.64
C ALA A 57 -2.43 -1.34 6.80
N SER A 58 -2.81 -1.98 5.69
CA SER A 58 -3.43 -3.32 5.71
C SER A 58 -2.52 -4.35 6.37
N ALA A 59 -1.26 -4.44 5.93
CA ALA A 59 -0.28 -5.38 6.49
C ALA A 59 0.01 -5.10 7.98
N THR A 60 0.01 -3.83 8.38
CA THR A 60 0.12 -3.45 9.80
C THR A 60 -1.08 -3.95 10.59
N GLY A 61 -2.31 -3.80 10.07
CA GLY A 61 -3.52 -4.31 10.71
C GLY A 61 -3.49 -5.84 10.90
N ASP A 62 -3.05 -6.58 9.87
CA ASP A 62 -2.88 -8.04 9.95
C ASP A 62 -1.82 -8.42 11.00
N TYR A 63 -0.72 -7.66 11.06
CA TYR A 63 0.33 -7.86 12.06
C TYR A 63 -0.19 -7.62 13.48
N LEU A 64 -0.91 -6.52 13.71
CA LEU A 64 -1.51 -6.22 15.01
C LEU A 64 -2.56 -7.25 15.42
N THR A 65 -3.34 -7.76 14.47
CA THR A 65 -4.32 -8.82 14.75
C THR A 65 -3.65 -10.13 15.19
N SER A 66 -2.48 -10.44 14.63
CA SER A 66 -1.67 -11.61 15.04
C SER A 66 -0.79 -11.38 16.28
N HIS A 67 -0.61 -10.12 16.70
CA HIS A 67 0.18 -9.71 17.86
C HIS A 67 -0.69 -8.93 18.86
N PRO A 68 -1.56 -9.63 19.63
CA PRO A 68 -2.56 -8.99 20.48
C PRO A 68 -1.95 -8.13 21.61
N ASP A 69 -0.74 -8.47 22.06
CA ASP A 69 0.02 -7.72 23.05
C ASP A 69 0.48 -6.35 22.51
N LEU A 70 1.05 -6.31 21.30
CA LEU A 70 1.40 -5.07 20.63
C LEU A 70 0.14 -4.24 20.33
N ASN A 71 -0.92 -4.88 19.84
CA ASN A 71 -2.19 -4.20 19.59
C ASN A 71 -2.76 -3.55 20.85
N GLN A 72 -2.70 -4.25 21.99
CA GLN A 72 -3.15 -3.71 23.27
C GLN A 72 -2.32 -2.49 23.69
N VAL A 73 -0.99 -2.56 23.59
CA VAL A 73 -0.11 -1.43 23.97
C VAL A 73 -0.37 -0.21 23.09
N LEU A 74 -0.49 -0.37 21.78
CA LEU A 74 -0.79 0.73 20.88
C LEU A 74 -2.20 1.30 21.11
N THR A 75 -3.18 0.45 21.40
CA THR A 75 -4.56 0.88 21.72
C THR A 75 -4.59 1.70 23.01
N THR A 76 -3.93 1.23 24.07
CA THR A 76 -3.84 1.98 25.33
C THR A 76 -3.08 3.29 25.14
N ALA A 77 -1.99 3.29 24.37
CA ALA A 77 -1.21 4.49 24.09
C ALA A 77 -2.04 5.59 23.40
N GLY A 78 -3.05 5.23 22.61
CA GLY A 78 -3.95 6.20 21.96
C GLY A 78 -4.80 7.05 22.91
N GLY A 79 -4.95 6.65 24.18
CA GLY A 79 -5.66 7.41 25.21
C GLY A 79 -4.76 8.18 26.19
N LEU A 80 -3.43 8.03 26.08
CA LEU A 80 -2.48 8.65 27.00
C LEU A 80 -2.04 10.03 26.52
N PRO A 81 -1.54 10.90 27.43
CA PRO A 81 -0.73 12.04 27.05
C PRO A 81 0.44 11.61 26.16
N GLN A 82 0.85 12.47 25.23
CA GLN A 82 1.82 12.12 24.18
C GLN A 82 3.15 11.58 24.74
N ASP A 83 3.64 12.17 25.82
CA ASP A 83 4.88 11.76 26.48
C ASP A 83 4.75 10.37 27.15
N GLU A 84 3.60 10.10 27.77
CA GLU A 84 3.29 8.80 28.36
C GLU A 84 3.11 7.71 27.30
N ALA A 85 2.41 8.03 26.19
CA ALA A 85 2.24 7.14 25.05
C ALA A 85 3.59 6.74 24.44
N GLU A 86 4.46 7.72 24.18
CA GLU A 86 5.78 7.49 23.61
C GLU A 86 6.65 6.62 24.54
N LYS A 87 6.61 6.90 25.85
CA LYS A 87 7.32 6.10 26.85
C LYS A 87 6.82 4.66 26.89
N SER A 88 5.51 4.45 26.90
CA SER A 88 4.88 3.12 26.92
C SER A 88 5.33 2.27 25.72
N ILE A 89 5.26 2.83 24.52
CA ILE A 89 5.65 2.16 23.28
C ILE A 89 7.15 1.82 23.28
N LYS A 90 8.00 2.76 23.72
CA LYS A 90 9.46 2.54 23.81
C LYS A 90 9.81 1.39 24.76
N VAL A 91 9.17 1.34 25.92
CA VAL A 91 9.39 0.27 26.91
C VAL A 91 8.95 -1.07 26.33
N PHE A 92 7.82 -1.13 25.64
CA PHE A 92 7.34 -2.35 25.00
C PHE A 92 8.31 -2.90 23.96
N PHE A 93 8.82 -2.07 23.05
CA PHE A 93 9.77 -2.53 22.03
C PHE A 93 11.17 -2.83 22.57
N ALA A 94 11.53 -2.32 23.76
CA ALA A 94 12.76 -2.74 24.43
C ALA A 94 12.72 -4.22 24.86
N THR A 95 11.54 -4.74 25.19
CA THR A 95 11.33 -6.16 25.52
C THR A 95 10.90 -7.00 24.32
N HIS A 96 10.39 -6.37 23.24
CA HIS A 96 9.97 -7.04 22.00
C HIS A 96 10.71 -6.50 20.76
N PRO A 97 12.05 -6.65 20.67
CA PRO A 97 12.84 -6.08 19.58
C PRO A 97 12.50 -6.70 18.22
N GLN A 98 12.07 -7.95 18.18
CA GLN A 98 11.66 -8.62 16.94
C GLN A 98 10.44 -7.95 16.31
N MET A 99 9.44 -7.56 17.13
CA MET A 99 8.23 -6.91 16.61
C MET A 99 8.54 -5.55 15.97
N TRP A 100 9.54 -4.85 16.49
CA TRP A 100 10.03 -3.61 15.88
C TRP A 100 10.69 -3.86 14.51
N ILE A 101 11.43 -4.96 14.36
CA ILE A 101 12.05 -5.33 13.09
C ILE A 101 10.97 -5.65 12.05
N ASP A 102 9.95 -6.40 12.44
CA ASP A 102 8.85 -6.80 11.57
C ASP A 102 8.04 -5.58 11.10
N LEU A 103 7.66 -4.69 12.02
CA LEU A 103 6.98 -3.44 11.66
C LEU A 103 7.83 -2.55 10.74
N ARG A 104 9.16 -2.52 10.93
CA ARG A 104 10.07 -1.79 10.03
C ARG A 104 10.10 -2.40 8.64
N ALA A 105 10.02 -3.73 8.54
CA ALA A 105 9.92 -4.43 7.26
C ALA A 105 8.59 -4.11 6.57
N ILE A 106 7.47 -4.10 7.31
CA ILE A 106 6.15 -3.69 6.80
C ILE A 106 6.19 -2.24 6.29
N GLY A 107 6.82 -1.33 7.04
CA GLY A 107 6.94 0.09 6.69
C GLY A 107 7.98 0.42 5.62
N ARG A 108 8.72 -0.56 5.09
CA ARG A 108 9.81 -0.34 4.12
C ARG A 108 9.38 0.48 2.89
N PRO A 109 8.23 0.20 2.24
CA PRO A 109 7.81 0.95 1.05
C PRO A 109 7.64 2.45 1.31
N LEU A 110 7.20 2.83 2.53
CA LEU A 110 7.09 4.24 2.92
C LEU A 110 8.46 4.89 3.13
N ALA A 111 9.41 4.16 3.71
CA ALA A 111 10.77 4.66 3.88
C ALA A 111 11.44 4.89 2.52
N ASP A 112 11.25 3.97 1.58
CA ASP A 112 11.81 4.04 0.23
C ASP A 112 11.17 5.20 -0.57
N LEU A 113 9.84 5.37 -0.50
CA LEU A 113 9.14 6.52 -1.10
C LEU A 113 9.64 7.85 -0.52
N ARG A 114 9.84 7.90 0.80
CA ARG A 114 10.32 9.11 1.49
C ARG A 114 11.75 9.48 1.07
N ALA A 115 12.60 8.48 0.88
CA ALA A 115 13.97 8.68 0.40
C ALA A 115 14.00 9.16 -1.06
N ALA A 116 13.09 8.67 -1.89
CA ALA A 116 12.95 9.11 -3.28
C ALA A 116 12.33 10.51 -3.42
N CYS A 117 11.43 10.88 -2.51
CA CYS A 117 10.70 12.14 -2.56
C CYS A 117 10.93 13.01 -1.30
N PRO A 118 12.06 13.73 -1.21
CA PRO A 118 12.45 14.47 0.00
C PRO A 118 11.46 15.59 0.37
N ALA A 119 10.70 16.14 -0.58
CA ALA A 119 9.64 17.12 -0.28
C ALA A 119 8.44 16.49 0.48
N GLN A 120 8.28 15.16 0.43
CA GLN A 120 7.32 14.41 1.25
C GLN A 120 7.98 13.78 2.49
N ALA A 121 9.25 14.12 2.77
CA ALA A 121 9.96 13.61 3.94
C ALA A 121 9.41 14.09 5.28
N ALA A 122 8.63 15.17 5.27
CA ALA A 122 7.87 15.65 6.42
C ALA A 122 6.74 14.70 6.87
N GLY A 123 6.51 13.58 6.18
CA GLY A 123 5.41 12.63 6.42
C GLY A 123 4.32 12.75 5.36
N PRO A 124 3.20 12.02 5.48
CA PRO A 124 1.98 12.47 4.81
C PRO A 124 1.85 13.96 5.12
N SER A 125 1.75 14.81 4.10
CA SER A 125 1.57 16.23 4.35
C SER A 125 0.45 16.36 5.39
N PRO A 126 0.56 17.28 6.37
CA PRO A 126 -0.45 17.47 7.42
C PRO A 126 -1.90 17.50 6.90
N ASP A 127 -2.08 17.72 5.61
CA ASP A 127 -3.33 17.73 4.87
C ASP A 127 -4.00 16.35 4.72
N ILE A 128 -3.28 15.23 4.57
CA ILE A 128 -3.94 13.91 4.43
C ILE A 128 -4.62 13.49 5.73
N GLY A 129 -3.98 13.71 6.88
CA GLY A 129 -4.61 13.45 8.18
C GLY A 129 -5.87 14.30 8.37
N LYS A 130 -5.77 15.60 8.08
CA LYS A 130 -6.92 16.52 8.10
C LYS A 130 -8.02 16.11 7.11
N LEU A 131 -7.66 15.56 5.95
CA LEU A 131 -8.61 15.04 4.97
C LEU A 131 -9.36 13.83 5.54
N TYR A 132 -8.66 12.87 6.16
CA TYR A 132 -9.31 11.76 6.85
C TYR A 132 -10.23 12.23 7.98
N ASP A 133 -9.78 13.18 8.80
CA ASP A 133 -10.61 13.78 9.85
C ASP A 133 -11.84 14.50 9.29
N ALA A 134 -11.72 15.16 8.13
CA ALA A 134 -12.83 15.83 7.47
C ALA A 134 -13.84 14.84 6.87
N MET A 135 -13.39 13.70 6.34
CA MET A 135 -14.28 12.64 5.82
C MET A 135 -15.03 11.89 6.92
N ALA A 136 -14.50 11.88 8.15
CA ALA A 136 -15.12 11.21 9.30
C ALA A 136 -16.21 12.04 10.01
N LYS A 137 -16.51 13.25 9.52
CA LYS A 137 -17.57 14.14 10.02
C LYS A 137 -18.82 14.02 9.16
#